data_AF-A0A969BA42-F1
#
_entry.id   AF-A0A969BA42-F1
#
_cell.length_a   1.000
_cell.length_b   1.000
_cell.length_c   1.000
_cell.angle_alpha   90.00
_cell.angle_beta   90.00
_cell.angle_gamma   90.00
#
_symmetry.space_group_name_H-M   'P 1'
#
loop_
_entity.id
_entity.type
_entity.pdbx_description
1 polymer ?
#
loop_
_entity_poly.entity_id
_entity_poly.type
_entity_poly.pdbx_seq_one_letter_code
_entity_poly.pdbx_strand_id
1 'polypeptide(L)'
;MASAPEELKLDWVIDGTNTIYGYKFSSDSARTVSEQIQHLKSVVYDMSGEIHQPRFLKIMGLGIHQRGNGDVTFDGILTDLQITYTLFAPDGEPLRAKISATFLDYRENKRRVLEEAKESPDLTHVRTVKDGEKLPLIVYQAYKDPTYHMEIAKVNNLTNFRKIAVGQELVLPPIEKTIK
;
A
#
# COMPACT_ATOMS: atom_id res chain seq x y z
N MET A 1 1.28 15.26 11.79
CA MET A 1 2.51 14.47 11.59
C MET A 1 2.06 13.11 11.09
N ALA A 2 2.44 12.70 9.89
CA ALA A 2 2.19 11.33 9.44
C ALA A 2 3.08 10.39 10.26
N SER A 3 2.50 9.36 10.89
CA SER A 3 3.29 8.32 11.54
C SER A 3 4.01 7.51 10.47
N ALA A 4 5.22 7.05 10.75
CA ALA A 4 5.87 6.07 9.87
C ALA A 4 4.99 4.83 9.73
N PRO A 5 4.94 4.19 8.54
CA PRO A 5 4.20 2.96 8.33
C PRO A 5 4.66 1.87 9.30
N GLU A 6 3.72 1.09 9.82
CA GLU A 6 4.02 -0.01 10.74
C GLU A 6 4.72 -1.15 9.99
N GLU A 7 5.83 -1.63 10.56
CA GLU A 7 6.57 -2.79 10.07
C GLU A 7 6.32 -4.00 10.97
N LEU A 8 5.97 -5.13 10.34
CA LEU A 8 5.92 -6.43 11.01
C LEU A 8 7.12 -7.28 10.58
N LYS A 9 7.97 -7.64 11.54
CA LYS A 9 9.14 -8.51 11.32
C LYS A 9 8.90 -9.86 11.95
N LEU A 10 9.01 -10.92 11.15
CA LEU A 10 8.76 -12.30 11.57
C LEU A 10 9.97 -13.18 11.28
N ASP A 11 10.39 -13.91 12.30
CA ASP A 11 11.38 -14.98 12.21
C ASP A 11 10.70 -16.31 12.53
N TRP A 12 10.82 -17.31 11.64
CA TRP A 12 10.34 -18.66 11.90
C TRP A 12 11.23 -19.72 11.27
N VAL A 13 10.99 -20.98 11.64
CA VAL A 13 11.75 -22.14 11.13
C VAL A 13 10.81 -23.05 10.35
N ILE A 14 11.30 -23.52 9.20
CA ILE A 14 10.74 -24.62 8.44
C ILE A 14 11.60 -25.86 8.72
N ASP A 15 10.99 -26.94 9.18
CA ASP A 15 11.69 -28.16 9.63
C ASP A 15 11.15 -29.41 8.95
N GLY A 16 12.03 -30.16 8.29
CA GLY A 16 11.72 -31.46 7.70
C GLY A 16 12.13 -32.65 8.57
N THR A 17 12.79 -32.42 9.72
CA THR A 17 13.32 -33.51 10.56
C THR A 17 12.34 -34.02 11.61
N ASN A 18 11.19 -33.39 11.78
CA ASN A 18 10.19 -33.70 12.81
C ASN A 18 10.74 -33.60 14.25
N THR A 19 11.75 -32.77 14.48
CA THR A 19 12.35 -32.61 15.81
C THR A 19 11.74 -31.46 16.60
N ILE A 20 11.06 -30.53 15.94
CA ILE A 20 10.36 -29.42 16.59
C ILE A 20 8.98 -29.90 17.07
N TYR A 21 8.77 -29.87 18.37
CA TYR A 21 7.48 -30.25 18.98
C TYR A 21 6.35 -29.37 18.44
N GLY A 22 5.27 -30.00 17.98
CA GLY A 22 4.09 -29.32 17.46
C GLY A 22 4.24 -28.74 16.06
N TYR A 23 5.43 -28.82 15.44
CA TYR A 23 5.60 -28.38 14.05
C TYR A 23 4.89 -29.33 13.09
N LYS A 24 3.92 -28.79 12.35
CA LYS A 24 3.26 -29.46 11.23
C LYS A 24 3.00 -28.41 10.16
N PHE A 25 3.57 -28.59 8.97
CA PHE A 25 3.30 -27.68 7.86
C PHE A 25 1.83 -27.73 7.41
N SER A 26 1.22 -28.92 7.44
CA SER A 26 -0.20 -29.09 7.20
C SER A 26 -0.75 -30.29 7.98
N SER A 27 -2.07 -30.50 7.98
CA SER A 27 -2.69 -31.71 8.55
C SER A 27 -2.15 -33.01 7.94
N ASP A 28 -1.56 -32.91 6.74
CA ASP A 28 -0.88 -33.99 6.03
C ASP A 28 0.61 -33.64 5.85
N SER A 29 1.49 -34.39 6.50
CA SER A 29 2.90 -34.03 6.77
C SER A 29 3.85 -34.19 5.57
N ALA A 30 3.35 -34.16 4.33
CA ALA A 30 4.04 -34.74 3.19
C ALA A 30 5.01 -33.81 2.42
N ARG A 31 5.10 -32.51 2.75
CA ARG A 31 5.96 -31.59 1.98
C ARG A 31 7.37 -31.49 2.55
N THR A 32 8.36 -31.67 1.68
CA THR A 32 9.78 -31.38 1.93
C THR A 32 10.01 -29.91 2.26
N VAL A 33 11.14 -29.57 2.87
CA VAL A 33 11.49 -28.16 3.15
C VAL A 33 11.56 -27.34 1.87
N SER A 34 12.11 -27.90 0.80
CA SER A 34 12.16 -27.29 -0.53
C SER A 34 10.77 -26.91 -1.05
N GLU A 35 9.81 -27.84 -0.99
CA GLU A 35 8.43 -27.60 -1.44
C GLU A 35 7.70 -26.57 -0.57
N GLN A 36 7.95 -26.57 0.74
CA GLN A 36 7.36 -25.59 1.65
C GLN A 36 7.89 -24.17 1.38
N ILE A 37 9.19 -24.04 1.11
CA ILE A 37 9.80 -22.77 0.71
C ILE A 37 9.27 -22.33 -0.65
N GLN A 38 9.13 -23.23 -1.62
CA GLN A 38 8.54 -22.91 -2.91
C GLN A 38 7.09 -22.44 -2.77
N HIS A 39 6.31 -23.09 -1.90
CA HIS A 39 4.95 -22.67 -1.58
C HIS A 39 4.93 -21.27 -0.97
N LEU A 40 5.77 -21.00 0.05
CA LEU A 40 5.92 -19.67 0.63
C LEU A 40 6.23 -18.64 -0.46
N LYS A 41 7.23 -18.93 -1.31
CA LYS A 41 7.60 -18.08 -2.44
C LYS A 41 6.43 -17.85 -3.38
N SER A 42 5.64 -18.86 -3.75
CA SER A 42 4.48 -18.67 -4.64
C SER A 42 3.37 -17.77 -4.05
N VAL A 43 3.31 -17.66 -2.72
CA VAL A 43 2.35 -16.81 -2.03
C VAL A 43 2.86 -15.37 -1.94
N VAL A 44 4.14 -15.20 -1.57
CA VAL A 44 4.73 -13.88 -1.32
C VAL A 44 5.39 -13.24 -2.55
N TYR A 45 5.80 -14.06 -3.51
CA TYR A 45 6.32 -13.69 -4.82
C TYR A 45 5.39 -14.20 -5.90
N ASP A 46 4.75 -13.26 -6.58
CA ASP A 46 4.32 -13.48 -7.95
C ASP A 46 4.49 -12.16 -8.69
N MET A 47 5.62 -12.01 -9.37
CA MET A 47 5.78 -11.00 -10.42
C MET A 47 5.18 -11.60 -11.68
N SER A 48 3.85 -11.72 -11.70
CA SER A 48 3.12 -11.95 -12.94
C SER A 48 3.49 -10.83 -13.90
N GLY A 49 4.02 -11.18 -15.07
CA GLY A 49 4.56 -10.23 -16.06
C GLY A 49 3.55 -9.21 -16.60
N GLU A 50 2.26 -9.31 -16.22
CA GLU A 50 1.19 -8.39 -16.61
C GLU A 50 0.85 -7.35 -15.52
N ILE A 51 1.23 -7.60 -14.27
CA ILE A 51 0.94 -6.74 -13.10
C ILE A 51 2.21 -6.61 -12.28
N HIS A 52 3.01 -5.59 -12.60
CA HIS A 52 4.27 -5.24 -11.94
C HIS A 52 4.08 -4.71 -10.50
N GLN A 53 3.35 -5.41 -9.63
CA GLN A 53 3.07 -4.99 -8.25
C GLN A 53 3.16 -6.14 -7.24
N PRO A 54 3.69 -5.89 -6.02
CA PRO A 54 3.68 -6.88 -4.94
C PRO A 54 2.26 -7.31 -4.55
N ARG A 55 2.08 -8.59 -4.21
CA ARG A 55 0.79 -9.07 -3.68
C ARG A 55 0.49 -8.43 -2.32
N PHE A 56 -0.78 -8.09 -2.12
CA PHE A 56 -1.29 -7.73 -0.79
C PHE A 56 -1.49 -9.01 0.01
N LEU A 57 -0.78 -9.08 1.13
CA LEU A 57 -0.78 -10.22 2.04
C LEU A 57 -1.64 -9.91 3.26
N LYS A 58 -2.36 -10.93 3.73
CA LYS A 58 -3.08 -10.91 4.99
C LYS A 58 -2.45 -11.96 5.89
N ILE A 59 -1.80 -11.51 6.95
CA ILE A 59 -1.16 -12.37 7.96
C ILE A 59 -2.14 -12.53 9.11
N MET A 60 -2.40 -13.78 9.49
CA MET A 60 -3.42 -14.15 10.48
C MET A 60 -2.86 -15.20 11.45
N GLY A 61 -3.50 -15.38 12.60
CA GLY A 61 -3.22 -16.51 13.49
C GLY A 61 -1.91 -16.42 14.29
N LEU A 62 -1.33 -15.23 14.44
CA LEU A 62 -0.09 -15.04 15.22
C LEU A 62 -0.29 -15.13 16.75
N GLY A 63 -1.54 -15.27 17.25
CA GLY A 63 -1.84 -15.28 18.68
C GLY A 63 -1.49 -13.97 19.41
N ILE A 64 -1.14 -12.92 18.65
CA ILE A 64 -0.88 -11.59 19.19
C ILE A 64 -2.25 -10.93 19.38
N HIS A 65 -2.71 -10.87 20.62
CA HIS A 65 -3.88 -10.08 20.97
C HIS A 65 -3.44 -8.65 21.25
N GLN A 66 -3.85 -7.69 20.41
CA GLN A 66 -3.90 -6.31 20.88
C GLN A 66 -4.95 -6.23 22.00
N ARG A 67 -4.84 -5.23 22.88
CA ARG A 67 -5.73 -5.04 24.03
C ARG A 67 -7.19 -4.87 23.55
N GLY A 68 -7.92 -5.97 23.39
CA GLY A 68 -9.25 -6.06 22.80
C GLY A 68 -9.48 -7.45 22.18
N ASN A 69 -10.59 -8.10 22.51
CA ASN A 69 -10.92 -9.48 22.09
C ASN A 69 -10.95 -9.64 20.56
N GLY A 70 -9.87 -10.14 19.97
CA GLY A 70 -9.81 -10.51 18.56
C GLY A 70 -8.43 -11.00 18.11
N ASP A 71 -8.41 -11.92 17.15
CA ASP A 71 -7.18 -12.27 16.43
C ASP A 71 -6.77 -11.10 15.55
N VAL A 72 -5.56 -10.60 15.76
CA VAL A 72 -5.02 -9.50 14.96
C VAL A 72 -4.65 -10.01 13.58
N THR A 73 -5.17 -9.34 12.56
CA THR A 73 -4.74 -9.53 11.17
C THR A 73 -3.87 -8.36 10.75
N PHE A 74 -2.74 -8.66 10.11
CA PHE A 74 -1.86 -7.65 9.54
C PHE A 74 -2.03 -7.68 8.02
N ASP A 75 -2.43 -6.54 7.46
CA ASP A 75 -2.61 -6.38 6.02
C ASP A 75 -1.41 -5.60 5.47
N GLY A 76 -0.59 -6.22 4.63
CA GLY A 76 0.64 -5.58 4.18
C GLY A 76 1.25 -6.17 2.92
N ILE A 77 2.38 -5.61 2.53
CA ILE A 77 3.20 -6.13 1.44
C ILE A 77 4.52 -6.67 1.99
N LEU A 78 5.08 -7.71 1.36
CA LEU A 78 6.42 -8.18 1.68
C LEU A 78 7.45 -7.17 1.16
N THR A 79 8.35 -6.71 2.02
CA THR A 79 9.45 -5.80 1.64
C THR A 79 10.81 -6.49 1.64
N ASP A 80 11.00 -7.47 2.52
CA ASP A 80 12.24 -8.24 2.61
C ASP A 80 11.95 -9.69 2.97
N LEU A 81 12.66 -10.63 2.33
CA LEU A 81 12.63 -12.05 2.64
C LEU A 81 14.03 -12.64 2.57
N GLN A 82 14.52 -13.11 3.71
CA GLN A 82 15.76 -13.86 3.83
C GLN A 82 15.47 -15.31 4.19
N ILE A 83 16.12 -16.24 3.47
CA ILE A 83 16.03 -17.68 3.69
C ILE A 83 17.43 -18.21 3.95
N THR A 84 17.63 -18.75 5.15
CA THR A 84 18.92 -19.32 5.59
C THR A 84 18.74 -20.80 5.82
N TYR A 85 19.30 -21.63 4.94
CA TYR A 85 19.31 -23.08 5.12
C TYR A 85 20.32 -23.47 6.19
N THR A 86 19.92 -24.29 7.15
CA THR A 86 20.72 -24.60 8.36
C THR A 86 21.03 -26.08 8.54
N LEU A 87 20.35 -26.97 7.80
CA LEU A 87 20.59 -28.40 7.85
C LEU A 87 20.30 -29.03 6.49
N PHE A 88 21.13 -30.00 6.11
CA PHE A 88 21.04 -30.71 4.84
C PHE A 88 21.18 -32.21 5.07
N ALA A 89 20.54 -32.99 4.20
CA ALA A 89 20.77 -34.41 4.05
C ALA A 89 22.09 -34.67 3.31
N PRO A 90 22.65 -35.90 3.36
CA PRO A 90 23.89 -36.23 2.66
C PRO A 90 23.85 -36.06 1.13
N ASP A 91 22.65 -36.11 0.55
CA ASP A 91 22.40 -35.87 -0.88
C ASP A 91 22.27 -34.38 -1.24
N GLY A 92 22.32 -33.49 -0.24
CA GLY A 92 22.20 -32.04 -0.41
C GLY A 92 20.77 -31.50 -0.30
N GLU A 93 19.77 -32.34 -0.04
CA GLU A 93 18.39 -31.87 0.17
C GLU A 93 18.31 -31.07 1.49
N PRO A 94 17.75 -29.85 1.50
CA PRO A 94 17.59 -29.09 2.73
C PRO A 94 16.60 -29.77 3.66
N LEU A 95 17.00 -29.93 4.93
CA LEU A 95 16.16 -30.48 5.99
C LEU A 95 15.66 -29.42 6.97
N ARG A 96 16.24 -28.21 6.94
CA ARG A 96 15.80 -27.08 7.76
C ARG A 96 16.19 -25.74 7.15
N ALA A 97 15.31 -24.75 7.27
CA ALA A 97 15.60 -23.37 6.94
C ALA A 97 15.03 -22.41 8.00
N LYS A 98 15.78 -21.35 8.31
CA LYS A 98 15.29 -20.18 9.02
C LYS A 98 14.79 -19.16 7.99
N ILE A 99 13.58 -18.65 8.20
CA ILE A 99 12.99 -17.59 7.41
C ILE A 99 12.94 -16.31 8.26
N SER A 100 13.38 -15.21 7.66
CA SER A 100 13.23 -13.86 8.20
C SER A 100 12.50 -13.02 7.17
N ALA A 101 11.33 -12.48 7.52
CA ALA A 101 10.52 -11.69 6.61
C ALA A 101 10.09 -10.36 7.24
N THR A 102 10.10 -9.31 6.43
CA THR A 102 9.60 -7.97 6.80
C THR A 102 8.38 -7.63 5.95
N PHE A 103 7.31 -7.19 6.61
CA PHE A 103 6.07 -6.74 5.98
C PHE A 103 5.78 -5.30 6.35
N LEU A 104 5.28 -4.53 5.39
CA LEU A 104 4.91 -3.13 5.56
C LEU A 104 3.39 -2.96 5.47
N ASP A 105 2.78 -2.22 6.40
CA ASP A 105 1.33 -2.00 6.43
C ASP A 105 0.85 -1.29 5.15
N TYR A 106 -0.08 -1.95 4.44
CA TYR A 106 -0.64 -1.43 3.20
C TYR A 106 -1.61 -0.26 3.42
N ARG A 107 -2.22 -0.12 4.59
CA ARG A 107 -3.18 0.96 4.89
C ARG A 107 -2.53 2.32 4.69
N GLU A 108 -1.25 2.45 5.04
CA GLU A 108 -0.49 3.67 4.79
C GLU A 108 -0.21 3.89 3.30
N ASN A 109 0.09 2.84 2.52
CA ASN A 109 0.24 2.97 1.07
C ASN A 109 -1.06 3.38 0.38
N LYS A 110 -2.22 2.82 0.77
CA LYS A 110 -3.51 3.23 0.21
C LYS A 110 -3.87 4.66 0.62
N ARG A 111 -3.59 5.06 1.87
CA ARG A 111 -3.71 6.47 2.29
C ARG A 111 -2.78 7.36 1.48
N ARG A 112 -1.51 7.01 1.34
CA ARG A 112 -0.54 7.76 0.53
C ARG A 112 -1.00 7.89 -0.91
N VAL A 113 -1.43 6.82 -1.58
CA VAL A 113 -1.95 6.87 -2.95
C VAL A 113 -3.22 7.72 -3.03
N LEU A 114 -4.12 7.64 -2.04
CA LEU A 114 -5.33 8.48 -2.01
C LEU A 114 -5.02 9.96 -1.71
N GLU A 115 -4.06 10.25 -0.86
CA GLU A 115 -3.61 11.61 -0.57
C GLU A 115 -2.83 12.17 -1.79
N GLU A 116 -1.92 11.40 -2.38
CA GLU A 116 -1.19 11.72 -3.61
C GLU A 116 -2.15 11.88 -4.81
N ALA A 117 -3.21 11.08 -4.92
CA ALA A 117 -4.23 11.23 -5.96
C ALA A 117 -5.15 12.45 -5.74
N LYS A 118 -5.47 12.80 -4.48
CA LYS A 118 -6.18 14.03 -4.14
C LYS A 118 -5.33 15.28 -4.34
N GLU A 119 -4.01 15.16 -4.19
CA GLU A 119 -3.05 16.24 -4.41
C GLU A 119 -2.50 16.28 -5.84
N SER A 120 -2.81 15.29 -6.67
CA SER A 120 -2.37 15.24 -8.07
C SER A 120 -3.22 16.19 -8.93
N PRO A 121 -2.59 17.12 -9.65
CA PRO A 121 -3.26 18.04 -10.58
C PRO A 121 -3.96 17.36 -11.77
N ASP A 122 -3.75 16.05 -11.98
CA ASP A 122 -4.17 15.28 -13.16
C ASP A 122 -5.64 14.81 -13.13
N LEU A 123 -6.38 15.08 -12.05
CA LEU A 123 -7.80 14.76 -11.93
C LEU A 123 -8.66 16.02 -12.00
N THR A 124 -9.71 16.00 -12.82
CA THR A 124 -10.74 17.05 -12.84
C THR A 124 -11.46 17.06 -11.49
N HIS A 125 -11.24 18.10 -10.69
CA HIS A 125 -11.88 18.24 -9.38
C HIS A 125 -13.13 19.12 -9.49
N VAL A 126 -14.25 18.68 -8.91
CA VAL A 126 -15.42 19.55 -8.71
C VAL A 126 -15.39 20.06 -7.28
N ARG A 127 -15.41 21.38 -7.10
CA ARG A 127 -15.35 22.04 -5.79
C ARG A 127 -16.51 22.99 -5.59
N THR A 128 -17.22 22.83 -4.48
CA THR A 128 -18.25 23.77 -4.04
C THR A 128 -17.64 24.98 -3.34
N VAL A 129 -18.02 26.18 -3.75
CA VAL A 129 -17.58 27.46 -3.16
C VAL A 129 -18.16 27.61 -1.75
N LYS A 130 -17.30 27.82 -0.76
CA LYS A 130 -17.71 28.13 0.62
C LYS A 130 -17.79 29.64 0.85
N ASP A 131 -18.51 30.03 1.89
CA ASP A 131 -18.64 31.45 2.26
C ASP A 131 -17.27 32.10 2.54
N GLY A 132 -17.08 33.30 2.00
CA GLY A 132 -15.82 34.04 2.08
C GLY A 132 -14.69 33.57 1.14
N GLU A 133 -14.86 32.50 0.36
CA GLU A 133 -13.85 32.07 -0.61
C GLU A 133 -13.84 32.94 -1.87
N LYS A 134 -12.65 33.15 -2.44
CA LYS A 134 -12.45 33.85 -3.73
C LYS A 134 -11.83 32.88 -4.74
N LEU A 135 -12.14 33.06 -6.02
CA LEU A 135 -11.64 32.18 -7.07
C LEU A 135 -10.09 32.03 -7.05
N PRO A 136 -9.27 33.10 -6.92
CA PRO A 136 -7.82 32.95 -6.87
C PRO A 136 -7.33 32.11 -5.69
N LEU A 137 -8.04 32.14 -4.55
CA LEU A 137 -7.71 31.32 -3.38
C LEU A 137 -8.03 29.84 -3.65
N ILE A 138 -9.16 29.57 -4.29
CA ILE A 138 -9.57 28.21 -4.68
C ILE A 138 -8.56 27.62 -5.67
N VAL A 139 -8.16 28.41 -6.67
CA VAL A 139 -7.18 28.03 -7.70
C VAL A 139 -5.80 27.79 -7.07
N TYR A 140 -5.35 28.70 -6.21
CA TYR A 140 -4.08 28.53 -5.50
C TYR A 140 -4.07 27.27 -4.62
N GLN A 141 -5.19 26.94 -3.97
CA GLN A 141 -5.27 25.71 -3.17
C GLN A 141 -5.17 24.45 -4.02
N ALA A 142 -5.77 24.45 -5.20
CA ALA A 142 -5.81 23.31 -6.14
C ALA A 142 -4.51 23.13 -6.93
N TYR A 143 -3.92 24.20 -7.47
CA TYR A 143 -2.77 24.11 -8.39
C TYR A 143 -1.46 24.69 -7.83
N LYS A 144 -1.49 25.22 -6.59
CA LYS A 144 -0.39 25.96 -5.96
C LYS A 144 0.11 27.18 -6.75
N ASP A 145 -0.65 27.60 -7.76
CA ASP A 145 -0.35 28.74 -8.62
C ASP A 145 -1.63 29.56 -8.83
N PRO A 146 -1.69 30.83 -8.39
CA PRO A 146 -2.89 31.65 -8.53
C PRO A 146 -3.10 32.17 -9.96
N THR A 147 -2.12 32.06 -10.87
CA THR A 147 -2.21 32.64 -12.23
C THR A 147 -3.29 31.98 -13.10
N TYR A 148 -3.64 30.72 -12.80
CA TYR A 148 -4.64 29.95 -13.53
C TYR A 148 -6.10 30.37 -13.32
N HIS A 149 -6.37 31.36 -12.46
CA HIS A 149 -7.75 31.79 -12.16
C HIS A 149 -8.52 32.26 -13.40
N MET A 150 -7.84 32.78 -14.41
CA MET A 150 -8.46 33.21 -15.66
C MET A 150 -8.90 32.02 -16.55
N GLU A 151 -8.11 30.95 -16.59
CA GLU A 151 -8.46 29.72 -17.31
C GLU A 151 -9.63 29.01 -16.63
N ILE A 152 -9.57 28.90 -15.30
CA ILE A 152 -10.65 28.31 -14.51
C ILE A 152 -11.95 29.12 -14.64
N ALA A 153 -11.87 30.45 -14.69
CA ALA A 153 -13.04 31.30 -14.94
C ALA A 153 -13.68 31.04 -16.30
N LYS A 154 -12.87 30.83 -17.35
CA LYS A 154 -13.37 30.49 -18.70
C LYS A 154 -14.05 29.12 -18.72
N VAL A 155 -13.42 28.10 -18.12
CA VAL A 155 -13.96 26.73 -18.07
C VAL A 155 -15.30 26.68 -17.35
N ASN A 156 -15.47 27.49 -16.31
CA ASN A 156 -16.70 27.57 -15.51
C ASN A 156 -17.71 28.62 -16.00
N ASN A 157 -17.49 29.22 -17.18
CA ASN A 157 -18.34 30.27 -17.75
C ASN A 157 -18.62 31.43 -16.76
N LEU A 158 -17.62 31.81 -15.96
CA LEU A 158 -17.75 32.90 -14.99
C LEU A 158 -17.59 34.25 -15.67
N THR A 159 -18.71 34.94 -15.91
CA THR A 159 -18.71 36.32 -16.45
C THR A 159 -18.03 37.32 -15.51
N ASN A 160 -18.10 37.06 -14.19
CA ASN A 160 -17.43 37.86 -13.18
C ASN A 160 -16.76 36.98 -12.12
N PHE A 161 -15.52 36.59 -12.39
CA PHE A 161 -14.72 35.73 -11.51
C PHE A 161 -14.42 36.32 -10.12
N ARG A 162 -14.68 37.62 -9.90
CA ARG A 162 -14.56 38.27 -8.58
C ARG A 162 -15.79 38.05 -7.70
N LYS A 163 -16.91 37.61 -8.29
CA LYS A 163 -18.18 37.34 -7.60
C LYS A 163 -18.62 35.92 -7.92
N ILE A 164 -18.11 34.97 -7.15
CA ILE A 164 -18.56 33.58 -7.15
C ILE A 164 -19.65 33.42 -6.08
N ALA A 165 -20.71 32.67 -6.39
CA ALA A 165 -21.81 32.45 -5.45
C ALA A 165 -21.45 31.34 -4.45
N VAL A 166 -21.81 31.51 -3.19
CA VAL A 166 -21.68 30.45 -2.17
C VAL A 166 -22.57 29.28 -2.57
N GLY A 167 -22.04 28.05 -2.52
CA GLY A 167 -22.72 26.85 -2.97
C GLY A 167 -22.58 26.56 -4.47
N GLN A 168 -21.92 27.43 -5.25
CA GLN A 168 -21.65 27.18 -6.66
C GLN A 168 -20.59 26.07 -6.82
N GLU A 169 -20.83 25.12 -7.72
CA GLU A 169 -19.83 24.12 -8.10
C GLU A 169 -18.90 24.68 -9.18
N LEU A 170 -17.59 24.54 -8.95
CA LEU A 170 -16.54 24.92 -9.89
C LEU A 170 -15.79 23.67 -10.33
N VAL A 171 -15.70 23.49 -11.64
CA VAL A 171 -14.90 22.47 -12.31
C VAL A 171 -13.47 22.97 -12.44
N LEU A 172 -12.54 22.23 -11.86
CA LEU A 172 -11.11 22.49 -11.86
C LEU A 172 -10.45 21.42 -12.76
N PRO A 173 -10.29 21.66 -14.07
CA PRO A 173 -9.68 20.71 -15.00
C PRO A 173 -8.19 20.51 -14.74
N PRO A 174 -7.60 19.38 -15.15
CA PRO A 174 -6.17 19.21 -15.11
C PRO A 174 -5.51 20.28 -15.98
N ILE A 175 -4.59 21.02 -15.38
CA ILE A 175 -3.77 21.98 -16.11
C ILE A 175 -2.51 21.21 -16.44
N GLU A 176 -2.47 20.61 -17.63
CA GLU A 176 -1.23 20.06 -18.16
C GLU A 176 -0.18 21.16 -18.02
N LYS A 177 0.90 20.86 -17.29
CA LYS A 177 2.10 21.68 -17.25
C LYS A 177 2.66 21.73 -18.67
N THR A 178 2.07 22.58 -19.50
CA THR A 178 2.61 22.90 -20.81
C THR A 178 3.85 23.73 -20.51
N ILE A 179 4.98 23.03 -20.59
CA ILE A 179 6.34 23.53 -20.53
C ILE A 179 6.43 24.89 -21.24
N LYS A 180 7.06 25.85 -20.57
CA LYS A 180 7.85 26.87 -21.26
C LYS A 180 9.32 26.56 -21.02
#